data_AF-A0A1D8PLU5-F1
#
_entry.id   AF-A0A1D8PLU5-F1
#
_cell.length_a   1.000
_cell.length_b   1.000
_cell.length_c   1.000
_cell.angle_alpha   90.00
_cell.angle_beta   90.00
_cell.angle_gamma   90.00
#
_symmetry.space_group_name_H-M   'P 1'
#
loop_
_entity.id
_entity.type
_entity.pdbx_description
1 polymer ?
#
loop_
_entity_poly.entity_id
_entity_poly.type
_entity_poly.pdbx_seq_one_letter_code
_entity_poly.pdbx_strand_id
1 'polypeptide(L)'
;MMAYKDIVPIGTSLIIGSTCFGLGIIYGNWPYDLNTLWIHDIPEAFDASLRHYQQWGNSPMYVHYTLHAVGLLGLIGHFIKLYKPDEDAKYFEYGSLGLFMVGVVIYLTNLRTGVNSCLVGQWGDVDYQTGINVMAASQVMIIFVLLGVLLLQGGLYYAQWYDNKLKEEFYRQEAKEAALAAESQAQQEHDIATKGKKDKAQPQGEVIEEVTGATTTTGAASATKGQKKTTKKRKS
;
A
#
# COMPACT_ATOMS: atom_id res chain seq x y z
N MET A 1 10.50 18.68 -2.93
CA MET A 1 11.14 17.38 -3.20
C MET A 1 10.22 16.31 -2.61
N MET A 2 9.75 15.35 -3.41
CA MET A 2 8.93 14.23 -2.90
C MET A 2 9.79 13.39 -1.95
N ALA A 3 9.24 13.02 -0.80
CA ALA A 3 9.90 12.09 0.09
C ALA A 3 9.79 10.67 -0.47
N TYR A 4 10.70 9.78 -0.09
CA TYR A 4 10.65 8.36 -0.51
C TYR A 4 9.30 7.71 -0.21
N LYS A 5 8.73 7.99 0.98
CA LYS A 5 7.42 7.48 1.39
C LYS A 5 6.28 7.87 0.45
N ASP A 6 6.42 9.00 -0.26
CA ASP A 6 5.42 9.47 -1.23
C ASP A 6 5.50 8.68 -2.55
N ILE A 7 6.65 8.06 -2.84
CA ILE A 7 6.92 7.29 -4.08
C ILE A 7 6.58 5.81 -3.89
N VAL A 8 6.61 5.28 -2.65
CA VAL A 8 6.26 3.87 -2.36
C VAL A 8 4.89 3.46 -2.91
N PRO A 9 3.80 4.25 -2.78
CA PRO A 9 2.52 3.92 -3.39
C PRO A 9 2.57 3.83 -4.91
N ILE A 10 3.37 4.70 -5.57
CA ILE A 10 3.58 4.64 -7.03
C ILE A 10 4.23 3.31 -7.40
N GLY A 11 5.23 2.86 -6.62
CA GLY A 11 5.84 1.54 -6.79
C GLY A 11 4.80 0.41 -6.73
N THR A 12 3.93 0.41 -5.72
CA THR A 12 2.82 -0.56 -5.61
C THR A 12 1.88 -0.50 -6.81
N SER A 13 1.49 0.69 -7.28
CA SER A 13 0.63 0.84 -8.45
C SER A 13 1.27 0.30 -9.73
N LEU A 14 2.57 0.50 -9.93
CA LEU A 14 3.31 -0.03 -11.08
C LEU A 14 3.36 -1.56 -11.06
N ILE A 15 3.60 -2.17 -9.88
CA ILE A 15 3.61 -3.63 -9.73
C ILE A 15 2.23 -4.20 -10.05
N ILE A 16 1.17 -3.68 -9.40
CA ILE A 16 -0.20 -4.17 -9.60
C ILE A 16 -0.64 -3.96 -11.05
N GLY A 17 -0.40 -2.77 -11.62
CA GLY A 17 -0.75 -2.45 -13.01
C GLY A 17 -0.07 -3.39 -14.01
N SER A 18 1.24 -3.61 -13.86
CA SER A 18 1.98 -4.55 -14.70
C SER A 18 1.51 -6.00 -14.53
N THR A 19 1.18 -6.41 -13.31
CA THR A 19 0.75 -7.78 -12.99
C THR A 19 -0.64 -8.06 -13.58
N CYS A 20 -1.57 -7.13 -13.42
CA CYS A 20 -2.90 -7.21 -14.03
C CYS A 20 -2.85 -7.21 -15.56
N PHE A 21 -1.96 -6.41 -16.16
CA PHE A 21 -1.73 -6.44 -17.61
C PHE A 21 -1.22 -7.80 -18.07
N GLY A 22 -0.25 -8.40 -17.35
CA GLY A 22 0.24 -9.75 -17.60
C GLY A 22 -0.85 -10.81 -17.53
N LEU A 23 -1.68 -10.79 -16.48
CA LEU A 23 -2.84 -11.69 -16.36
C LEU A 23 -3.85 -11.50 -17.50
N GLY A 24 -4.07 -10.26 -17.94
CA GLY A 24 -4.93 -9.94 -19.08
C GLY A 24 -4.42 -10.52 -20.40
N ILE A 25 -3.10 -10.51 -20.63
CA ILE A 25 -2.48 -11.14 -21.81
C ILE A 25 -2.70 -12.65 -21.80
N ILE A 26 -2.51 -13.28 -20.65
CA ILE A 26 -2.70 -14.74 -20.53
C ILE A 26 -4.17 -15.11 -20.75
N TYR A 27 -5.10 -14.33 -20.18
CA TYR A 27 -6.53 -14.50 -20.46
C TYR A 27 -6.84 -14.41 -21.96
N GLY A 28 -6.15 -13.54 -22.70
CA GLY A 28 -6.26 -13.46 -24.16
C GLY A 28 -5.82 -14.73 -24.90
N ASN A 29 -4.90 -15.52 -24.34
CA ASN A 29 -4.44 -16.80 -24.91
C ASN A 29 -5.35 -17.98 -24.53
N TRP A 30 -6.11 -17.83 -23.45
CA TRP A 30 -6.92 -18.89 -22.86
C TRP A 30 -7.87 -19.61 -23.85
N PRO A 31 -8.59 -18.93 -24.76
CA PRO A 31 -9.51 -19.61 -25.69
C PRO A 31 -8.83 -20.64 -26.61
N TYR A 32 -7.52 -20.51 -26.82
CA TYR A 32 -6.73 -21.39 -27.66
C TYR A 32 -6.14 -22.54 -26.84
N ASP A 33 -5.53 -22.22 -25.69
CA ASP A 33 -4.87 -23.19 -24.81
C ASP A 33 -5.86 -24.10 -24.06
N LEU A 34 -7.13 -23.68 -23.88
CA LEU A 34 -8.11 -24.45 -23.11
C LEU A 34 -8.31 -25.86 -23.70
N ASN A 35 -8.40 -25.93 -25.02
CA ASN A 35 -8.65 -27.15 -25.79
C ASN A 35 -7.37 -27.92 -26.14
N THR A 36 -6.21 -27.47 -25.65
CA THR A 36 -4.97 -28.26 -25.73
C THR A 36 -4.67 -28.91 -24.37
N LEU A 37 -4.96 -28.20 -23.27
CA LEU A 37 -4.59 -28.64 -21.93
C LEU A 37 -5.68 -29.41 -21.16
N TRP A 38 -6.95 -29.00 -21.25
CA TRP A 38 -8.02 -29.57 -20.41
C TRP A 38 -9.10 -30.32 -21.18
N ILE A 39 -9.33 -29.95 -22.43
CA ILE A 39 -10.39 -30.50 -23.28
C ILE A 39 -9.69 -31.14 -24.50
N HIS A 40 -9.86 -32.43 -24.72
CA HIS A 40 -9.11 -33.20 -25.74
C HIS A 40 -9.99 -33.80 -26.84
N ASP A 41 -11.25 -33.36 -26.95
CA ASP A 41 -12.24 -33.85 -27.91
C ASP A 41 -12.27 -33.05 -29.22
N ILE A 42 -11.60 -31.90 -29.29
CA ILE A 42 -11.52 -31.03 -30.48
C ILE A 42 -10.22 -31.32 -31.24
N PRO A 43 -10.27 -32.03 -32.38
CA PRO A 43 -9.06 -32.44 -33.10
C PRO A 43 -8.21 -31.26 -33.60
N GLU A 44 -8.85 -30.16 -34.00
CA GLU A 44 -8.21 -28.99 -34.58
C GLU A 44 -7.67 -27.99 -33.52
N ALA A 45 -7.79 -28.31 -32.23
CA ALA A 45 -7.39 -27.41 -31.15
C ALA A 45 -5.90 -27.07 -31.18
N PHE A 46 -5.05 -28.06 -31.48
CA PHE A 46 -3.62 -27.85 -31.61
C PHE A 46 -3.26 -26.96 -32.80
N ASP A 47 -3.95 -27.13 -33.94
CA ASP A 47 -3.76 -26.28 -35.13
C ASP A 47 -4.23 -24.84 -34.88
N ALA A 48 -5.33 -24.67 -34.15
CA ALA A 48 -5.81 -23.35 -33.75
C ALA A 48 -4.81 -22.62 -32.84
N SER A 49 -4.27 -23.31 -31.84
CA SER A 49 -3.23 -22.79 -30.95
C SER A 49 -1.92 -22.49 -31.68
N LEU A 50 -1.49 -23.39 -32.58
CA LEU A 50 -0.31 -23.17 -33.41
C LEU A 50 -0.46 -21.89 -34.25
N ARG A 51 -1.59 -21.74 -34.95
CA ARG A 51 -1.87 -20.54 -35.75
C ARG A 51 -1.92 -19.27 -34.91
N HIS A 52 -2.51 -19.34 -33.71
CA HIS A 52 -2.54 -18.23 -32.75
C HIS A 52 -1.12 -17.79 -32.36
N TYR A 53 -0.27 -18.73 -31.95
CA TYR A 53 1.11 -18.41 -31.57
C TYR A 53 1.97 -17.97 -32.76
N GLN A 54 1.72 -18.48 -33.96
CA GLN A 54 2.35 -17.97 -35.18
C GLN A 54 1.93 -16.53 -35.49
N GLN A 55 0.64 -16.20 -35.33
CA GLN A 55 0.15 -14.83 -35.51
C GLN A 55 0.76 -13.89 -34.47
N TRP A 56 0.83 -14.33 -33.22
CA TRP A 56 1.46 -13.54 -32.16
C TRP A 56 2.96 -13.37 -32.40
N GLY A 57 3.68 -14.42 -32.81
CA GLY A 57 5.12 -14.36 -33.10
C GLY A 57 5.48 -13.54 -34.34
N ASN A 58 4.64 -13.55 -35.37
CA ASN A 58 4.78 -12.70 -36.56
C ASN A 58 4.23 -11.28 -36.37
N SER A 59 3.71 -10.97 -35.18
CA SER A 59 3.21 -9.63 -34.90
C SER A 59 4.36 -8.62 -35.00
N PRO A 60 4.07 -7.38 -35.44
CA PRO A 60 5.09 -6.36 -35.56
C PRO A 60 5.73 -6.05 -34.20
N MET A 61 7.03 -5.75 -34.21
CA MET A 61 7.88 -5.75 -33.01
C MET A 61 7.40 -4.83 -31.88
N TYR A 62 6.68 -3.75 -32.21
CA TYR A 62 6.11 -2.84 -31.22
C TYR A 62 5.09 -3.52 -30.28
N VAL A 63 4.42 -4.57 -30.73
CA VAL A 63 3.50 -5.38 -29.90
C VAL A 63 4.30 -6.05 -28.79
N HIS A 64 5.43 -6.67 -29.14
CA HIS A 64 6.31 -7.27 -28.14
C HIS A 64 6.96 -6.20 -27.25
N TYR A 65 7.40 -5.07 -27.79
CA TYR A 65 7.97 -3.99 -26.98
C TYR A 65 6.99 -3.45 -25.94
N THR A 66 5.70 -3.40 -26.25
CA THR A 66 4.67 -2.99 -25.30
C THR A 66 4.62 -3.94 -24.10
N LEU A 67 4.64 -5.25 -24.34
CA LEU A 67 4.71 -6.27 -23.28
C LEU A 67 5.95 -6.08 -22.39
N HIS A 68 7.13 -5.98 -23.00
CA HIS A 68 8.38 -5.83 -22.25
C HIS A 68 8.45 -4.50 -21.49
N ALA A 69 7.94 -3.41 -22.06
CA ALA A 69 7.88 -2.10 -21.42
C ALA A 69 6.99 -2.13 -20.17
N VAL A 70 5.80 -2.74 -20.26
CA VAL A 70 4.92 -2.88 -19.09
C VAL A 70 5.56 -3.79 -18.03
N GLY A 71 6.16 -4.91 -18.43
CA GLY A 71 6.91 -5.77 -17.51
C GLY A 71 8.07 -5.05 -16.81
N LEU A 72 8.79 -4.18 -17.52
CA LEU A 72 9.86 -3.35 -16.97
C LEU A 72 9.33 -2.32 -15.98
N LEU A 73 8.16 -1.71 -16.24
CA LEU A 73 7.49 -0.84 -15.27
C LEU A 73 7.16 -1.59 -13.98
N GLY A 74 6.72 -2.85 -14.07
CA GLY A 74 6.54 -3.73 -12.91
C GLY A 74 7.83 -3.92 -12.11
N LEU A 75 8.95 -4.21 -12.79
CA LEU A 75 10.27 -4.32 -12.15
C LEU A 75 10.73 -3.01 -11.50
N ILE A 76 10.54 -1.87 -12.16
CA ILE A 76 10.83 -0.56 -11.59
C ILE A 76 10.01 -0.36 -10.31
N GLY A 77 8.73 -0.75 -10.31
CA GLY A 77 7.88 -0.73 -9.12
C GLY A 77 8.46 -1.53 -7.96
N HIS A 78 8.93 -2.76 -8.22
CA HIS A 78 9.62 -3.56 -7.21
C HIS A 78 10.89 -2.88 -6.68
N PHE A 79 11.74 -2.36 -7.57
CA PHE A 79 12.98 -1.70 -7.15
C PHE A 79 12.74 -0.41 -6.34
N ILE A 80 11.68 0.34 -6.63
CA ILE A 80 11.26 1.48 -5.81
C ILE A 80 11.03 1.03 -4.37
N LYS A 81 10.27 -0.05 -4.15
CA LYS A 81 9.94 -0.54 -2.80
C LYS A 81 11.13 -1.17 -2.08
N LEU A 82 12.09 -1.71 -2.83
CA LEU A 82 13.30 -2.33 -2.30
C LEU A 82 14.42 -1.34 -1.94
N TYR A 83 14.33 -0.06 -2.35
CA TYR A 83 15.39 0.91 -2.05
C TYR A 83 15.51 1.21 -0.55
N LYS A 84 14.39 1.30 0.17
CA LYS A 84 14.32 1.34 1.63
C LYS A 84 13.14 0.49 2.08
N PRO A 85 13.32 -0.83 2.20
CA PRO A 85 12.24 -1.71 2.60
C PRO A 85 11.91 -1.48 4.07
N ASP A 86 10.63 -1.65 4.41
CA ASP A 86 10.20 -1.68 5.80
C ASP A 86 10.69 -2.99 6.44
N GLU A 87 11.28 -2.93 7.64
CA GLU A 87 11.90 -4.09 8.28
C GLU A 87 10.89 -5.21 8.52
N ASP A 88 9.65 -4.85 8.82
CA ASP A 88 8.56 -5.78 9.09
C ASP A 88 7.98 -6.39 7.81
N ALA A 89 8.12 -5.70 6.67
CA ALA A 89 7.50 -6.10 5.40
C ALA A 89 8.50 -6.54 4.32
N LYS A 90 9.81 -6.41 4.54
CA LYS A 90 10.85 -6.65 3.52
C LYS A 90 10.76 -8.04 2.87
N TYR A 91 10.44 -9.08 3.64
CA TYR A 91 10.33 -10.44 3.11
C TYR A 91 9.14 -10.62 2.18
N PHE A 92 8.04 -9.91 2.43
CA PHE A 92 6.89 -9.91 1.52
C PHE A 92 7.22 -9.19 0.21
N GLU A 93 7.99 -8.09 0.26
CA GLU A 93 8.47 -7.39 -0.95
C GLU A 93 9.44 -8.25 -1.76
N TYR A 94 10.41 -8.91 -1.10
CA TYR A 94 11.32 -9.85 -1.76
C TYR A 94 10.59 -11.04 -2.36
N GLY A 95 9.64 -11.63 -1.64
CA GLY A 95 8.81 -12.71 -2.15
C GLY A 95 8.01 -12.28 -3.37
N SER A 96 7.48 -11.05 -3.36
CA SER A 96 6.73 -10.50 -4.48
C SER A 96 7.60 -10.28 -5.71
N LEU A 97 8.81 -9.73 -5.57
CA LEU A 97 9.78 -9.64 -6.67
C LEU A 97 10.20 -11.03 -7.16
N GLY A 98 10.44 -11.97 -6.24
CA GLY A 98 10.83 -13.33 -6.56
C GLY A 98 9.79 -14.03 -7.44
N LEU A 99 8.51 -13.96 -7.06
CA LEU A 99 7.41 -14.44 -7.88
C LEU A 99 7.37 -13.73 -9.24
N PHE A 100 7.42 -12.40 -9.26
CA PHE A 100 7.42 -11.66 -10.52
C PHE A 100 8.55 -12.12 -11.47
N MET A 101 9.76 -12.32 -10.94
CA MET A 101 10.90 -12.82 -11.69
C MET A 101 10.72 -14.26 -12.18
N VAL A 102 10.11 -15.15 -11.39
CA VAL A 102 9.76 -16.50 -11.85
C VAL A 102 8.84 -16.43 -13.07
N GLY A 103 7.84 -15.53 -13.05
CA GLY A 103 6.96 -15.30 -14.20
C GLY A 103 7.73 -14.82 -15.44
N VAL A 104 8.67 -13.88 -15.26
CA VAL A 104 9.56 -13.41 -16.34
C VAL A 104 10.42 -14.54 -16.91
N VAL A 105 11.00 -15.38 -16.05
CA VAL A 105 11.83 -16.51 -16.49
C VAL A 105 11.01 -17.50 -17.30
N ILE A 106 9.84 -17.93 -16.82
CA ILE A 106 8.96 -18.87 -17.55
C ILE A 106 8.54 -18.27 -18.90
N TYR A 107 8.23 -16.97 -18.95
CA TYR A 107 7.95 -16.28 -20.21
C TYR A 107 9.13 -16.37 -21.20
N LEU A 108 10.35 -16.09 -20.74
CA LEU A 108 11.53 -16.10 -21.61
C LEU A 108 11.92 -17.51 -22.05
N THR A 109 11.86 -18.51 -21.17
CA THR A 109 12.39 -19.86 -21.42
C THR A 109 11.39 -20.79 -22.08
N ASN A 110 10.09 -20.58 -21.90
CA ASN A 110 9.06 -21.50 -22.39
C ASN A 110 8.17 -20.85 -23.44
N LEU A 111 7.70 -19.62 -23.22
CA LEU A 111 6.78 -18.94 -24.14
C LEU A 111 7.52 -18.34 -25.33
N ARG A 112 8.57 -17.55 -25.10
CA ARG A 112 9.33 -16.93 -26.19
C ARG A 112 10.02 -17.96 -27.08
N THR A 113 10.61 -18.98 -26.48
CA THR A 113 11.22 -20.12 -27.19
C THR A 113 10.15 -20.97 -27.89
N GLY A 114 9.03 -21.26 -27.24
CA GLY A 114 7.92 -22.01 -27.81
C GLY A 114 7.30 -21.32 -29.04
N VAL A 115 7.10 -20.00 -28.98
CA VAL A 115 6.67 -19.21 -30.15
C VAL A 115 7.67 -19.31 -31.29
N ASN A 116 8.97 -19.26 -31.00
CA ASN A 116 9.98 -19.45 -32.03
C ASN A 116 9.90 -20.85 -32.66
N SER A 117 9.62 -21.90 -31.88
CA SER A 117 9.33 -23.24 -32.39
C SER A 117 8.07 -23.29 -33.26
N CYS A 118 7.00 -22.56 -32.91
CA CYS A 118 5.80 -22.43 -33.74
C CYS A 118 6.10 -21.80 -35.12
N LEU A 119 7.02 -20.84 -35.18
CA LEU A 119 7.40 -20.16 -36.42
C LEU A 119 8.32 -20.99 -37.29
N VAL A 120 9.33 -21.63 -36.70
CA VAL A 120 10.35 -22.40 -37.42
C VAL A 120 9.89 -23.82 -37.74
N GLY A 121 8.91 -24.34 -37.01
CA GLY A 121 8.44 -25.73 -37.12
C GLY A 121 9.40 -26.75 -36.53
N GLN A 122 10.33 -26.32 -35.67
CA GLN A 122 11.33 -27.17 -35.01
C GLN A 122 11.03 -27.28 -33.52
N TRP A 123 10.73 -28.50 -33.06
CA TRP A 123 10.29 -28.80 -31.69
C TRP A 123 11.30 -29.60 -30.87
N GLY A 124 12.47 -29.91 -31.46
CA GLY A 124 13.50 -30.71 -30.81
C GLY A 124 13.07 -32.17 -30.65
N ASP A 125 13.16 -32.69 -29.43
CA ASP A 125 12.91 -34.10 -29.10
C ASP A 125 11.42 -34.42 -28.88
N VAL A 126 10.53 -33.42 -29.01
CA VAL A 126 9.09 -33.57 -28.83
C VAL A 126 8.34 -33.20 -30.11
N ASP A 127 7.12 -33.72 -30.25
CA ASP A 127 6.21 -33.25 -31.30
C ASP A 127 5.63 -31.87 -30.97
N TYR A 128 5.00 -31.26 -31.99
CA TYR A 128 4.45 -29.91 -31.84
C TYR A 128 3.29 -29.85 -30.84
N GLN A 129 2.52 -30.92 -30.67
CA GLN A 129 1.39 -30.97 -29.75
C GLN A 129 1.88 -30.92 -28.30
N THR A 130 2.90 -31.72 -28.00
CA THR A 130 3.60 -31.71 -26.71
C THR A 130 4.24 -30.35 -26.44
N GLY A 131 4.87 -29.73 -27.45
CA GLY A 131 5.43 -28.38 -27.32
C GLY A 131 4.38 -27.32 -27.02
N ILE A 132 3.24 -27.32 -27.72
CA ILE A 132 2.10 -26.43 -27.44
C ILE A 132 1.55 -26.68 -26.03
N ASN A 133 1.47 -27.94 -25.58
CA ASN A 133 1.05 -28.26 -24.21
C ASN A 133 2.02 -27.70 -23.16
N VAL A 134 3.33 -27.73 -23.41
CA VAL A 134 4.33 -27.09 -22.54
C VAL A 134 4.11 -25.58 -22.48
N MET A 135 3.79 -24.93 -23.61
CA MET A 135 3.47 -23.51 -23.64
C MET A 135 2.20 -23.21 -22.84
N ALA A 136 1.11 -23.94 -23.07
CA ALA A 136 -0.16 -23.79 -22.36
C ALA A 136 0.00 -24.02 -20.84
N ALA A 137 0.70 -25.07 -20.44
CA ALA A 137 1.01 -25.32 -19.02
C ALA A 137 1.85 -24.19 -18.41
N SER A 138 2.78 -23.60 -19.19
CA SER A 138 3.59 -22.47 -18.74
C SER A 138 2.75 -21.22 -18.49
N GLN A 139 1.74 -20.95 -19.32
CA GLN A 139 0.79 -19.87 -19.08
C GLN A 139 0.05 -20.04 -17.74
N VAL A 140 -0.39 -21.28 -17.45
CA VAL A 140 -1.05 -21.61 -16.18
C VAL A 140 -0.12 -21.39 -14.99
N MET A 141 1.15 -21.79 -15.10
CA MET A 141 2.16 -21.51 -14.06
C MET A 141 2.34 -20.00 -13.84
N ILE A 142 2.40 -19.20 -14.91
CA ILE A 142 2.52 -17.74 -14.79
C ILE A 142 1.27 -17.15 -14.12
N ILE A 143 0.05 -17.65 -14.40
CA ILE A 143 -1.16 -17.20 -13.71
C ILE A 143 -1.01 -17.36 -12.20
N PHE A 144 -0.62 -18.55 -11.70
CA PHE A 144 -0.45 -18.78 -10.27
C PHE A 144 0.58 -17.85 -9.65
N VAL A 145 1.70 -17.64 -10.34
CA VAL A 145 2.78 -16.79 -9.87
C VAL A 145 2.36 -15.32 -9.83
N LEU A 146 1.69 -14.80 -10.86
CA LEU A 146 1.18 -13.42 -10.91
C LEU A 146 0.03 -13.20 -9.93
N LEU A 147 -0.86 -14.18 -9.73
CA LEU A 147 -1.84 -14.13 -8.64
C LEU A 147 -1.15 -14.10 -7.27
N GLY A 148 -0.06 -14.85 -7.09
CA GLY A 148 0.79 -14.77 -5.91
C GLY A 148 1.38 -13.37 -5.69
N VAL A 149 1.83 -12.69 -6.77
CA VAL A 149 2.26 -11.28 -6.70
C VAL A 149 1.12 -10.38 -6.21
N LEU A 150 -0.09 -10.51 -6.78
CA LEU A 150 -1.24 -9.73 -6.35
C LEU A 150 -1.65 -10.01 -4.91
N LEU A 151 -1.63 -11.26 -4.47
CA LEU A 151 -1.92 -11.65 -3.10
C LEU A 151 -0.92 -11.04 -2.12
N LEU A 152 0.38 -11.05 -2.45
CA LEU A 152 1.40 -10.41 -1.61
C LEU A 152 1.24 -8.89 -1.57
N GLN A 153 0.99 -8.23 -2.71
CA GLN A 153 0.77 -6.77 -2.74
C GLN A 153 -0.52 -6.37 -2.01
N GLY A 154 -1.58 -7.16 -2.13
CA GLY A 154 -2.82 -6.98 -1.38
C GLY A 154 -2.65 -7.22 0.12
N GLY A 155 -1.89 -8.24 0.50
CA GLY A 155 -1.54 -8.53 1.90
C GLY A 155 -0.71 -7.41 2.53
N LEU A 156 0.27 -6.88 1.80
CA LEU A 156 1.07 -5.72 2.20
C LEU A 156 0.21 -4.47 2.41
N TYR A 157 -0.71 -4.20 1.49
CA TYR A 157 -1.65 -3.08 1.63
C TYR A 157 -2.54 -3.25 2.87
N TYR A 158 -3.07 -4.46 3.09
CA TYR A 158 -3.90 -4.76 4.25
C TYR A 158 -3.13 -4.59 5.57
N ALA A 159 -1.89 -5.11 5.64
CA ALA A 159 -1.03 -4.96 6.81
C ALA A 159 -0.75 -3.49 7.13
N GLN A 160 -0.38 -2.69 6.12
CA GLN A 160 -0.13 -1.26 6.30
C GLN A 160 -1.39 -0.50 6.73
N TRP A 161 -2.54 -0.83 6.15
CA TRP A 161 -3.82 -0.23 6.54
C TRP A 161 -4.17 -0.55 8.00
N TYR A 162 -3.98 -1.80 8.43
CA TYR A 162 -4.24 -2.25 9.79
C TYR A 162 -3.31 -1.57 10.80
N ASP A 163 -2.01 -1.49 10.51
CA ASP A 163 -1.03 -0.82 11.36
C ASP A 163 -1.33 0.67 11.51
N ASN A 164 -1.77 1.33 10.43
CA ASN A 164 -2.16 2.73 10.48
C ASN A 164 -3.41 2.93 11.35
N LYS A 165 -4.37 2.00 11.30
CA LYS A 165 -5.56 2.03 12.15
C LYS A 165 -5.20 1.88 13.62
N LEU A 166 -4.33 0.94 13.95
CA LEU A 166 -3.90 0.71 15.33
C LEU A 166 -3.14 1.92 15.91
N LYS A 167 -2.26 2.54 15.12
CA LYS A 167 -1.56 3.78 15.50
C LYS A 167 -2.53 4.94 15.74
N GLU A 168 -3.54 5.09 14.88
CA GLU A 168 -4.56 6.13 15.00
C GLU A 168 -5.37 5.97 16.31
N GLU A 169 -5.74 4.74 16.67
CA GLU A 169 -6.45 4.44 17.91
C GLU A 169 -5.61 4.72 19.15
N PHE A 170 -4.33 4.33 19.11
CA PHE A 170 -3.37 4.60 20.18
C PHE A 170 -3.21 6.10 20.46
N TYR A 171 -2.96 6.91 19.43
CA TYR A 171 -2.83 8.37 19.60
C TYR A 171 -4.12 9.03 20.07
N ARG A 172 -5.28 8.52 19.65
CA ARG A 172 -6.58 9.01 20.13
C ARG A 172 -6.78 8.72 21.60
N GLN A 173 -6.28 7.58 22.08
CA GLN A 173 -6.31 7.23 23.49
C GLN A 173 -5.33 8.09 24.31
N GLU A 174 -4.08 8.23 23.86
CA GLU A 174 -3.10 9.10 24.52
C GLU A 174 -3.59 10.56 24.61
N ALA A 175 -4.22 11.08 23.56
CA ALA A 175 -4.78 12.44 23.58
C ALA A 175 -5.92 12.59 24.60
N LYS A 176 -6.78 11.57 24.76
CA LYS A 176 -7.83 11.55 25.79
C LYS A 176 -7.23 11.48 27.19
N GLU A 177 -6.25 10.62 27.40
CA GLU A 177 -5.56 10.47 28.69
C GLU A 177 -4.82 11.75 29.08
N ALA A 178 -4.12 12.38 28.13
CA ALA A 178 -3.46 13.68 28.33
C ALA A 178 -4.46 14.80 28.64
N ALA A 179 -5.62 14.82 27.98
CA ALA A 179 -6.69 15.79 28.26
C ALA A 179 -7.28 15.59 29.66
N LEU A 180 -7.59 14.35 30.05
CA LEU A 180 -8.08 14.01 31.39
C LEU A 180 -7.05 14.36 32.48
N ALA A 181 -5.77 14.11 32.24
CA ALA A 181 -4.70 14.49 33.15
C ALA A 181 -4.58 16.01 33.31
N ALA A 182 -4.69 16.77 32.20
CA ALA A 182 -4.68 18.23 32.22
C ALA A 182 -5.91 18.81 32.95
N GLU A 183 -7.10 18.22 32.76
CA GLU A 183 -8.31 18.60 33.49
C GLU A 183 -8.18 18.33 34.99
N SER A 184 -7.63 17.18 35.37
CA SER A 184 -7.38 16.85 36.78
C SER A 184 -6.38 17.81 37.43
N GLN A 185 -5.30 18.17 36.73
CA GLN A 185 -4.34 19.17 37.19
C GLN A 185 -4.99 20.55 37.35
N ALA A 186 -5.79 21.00 36.38
CA ALA A 186 -6.48 22.28 36.45
C ALA A 186 -7.50 22.33 37.62
N GLN A 187 -8.21 21.23 37.89
CA GLN A 187 -9.11 21.12 39.05
C GLN A 187 -8.35 21.20 40.38
N GLN A 188 -7.21 20.50 40.50
CA GLN A 188 -6.37 20.58 41.69
C GLN A 188 -5.84 21.99 41.94
N GLU A 189 -5.38 22.69 40.90
CA GLU A 189 -4.93 24.08 41.00
C GLU A 189 -6.07 25.02 41.45
N HIS A 190 -7.28 24.82 40.93
CA HIS A 190 -8.46 25.59 41.32
C HIS A 190 -8.87 25.36 42.78
N ASP A 191 -8.83 24.11 43.25
CA ASP A 191 -9.20 23.76 44.63
C ASP A 191 -8.20 24.31 45.66
N ILE A 192 -6.89 24.30 45.34
CA ILE A 192 -5.85 24.93 46.16
C ILE A 192 -6.10 26.44 46.27
N ALA A 193 -6.38 27.10 45.14
CA ALA A 193 -6.66 28.54 45.11
C ALA A 193 -7.93 28.90 45.92
N THR A 194 -8.95 28.04 45.91
CA THR A 194 -10.22 28.26 46.61
C THR A 194 -10.08 28.02 48.12
N LYS A 195 -9.37 26.97 48.55
CA LYS A 195 -9.08 26.72 49.97
C LYS A 195 -8.21 27.81 50.59
N GLY A 196 -7.19 28.28 49.87
CA GLY A 196 -6.35 29.39 50.35
C GLY A 196 -7.12 30.70 50.58
N LYS A 197 -8.26 30.91 49.91
CA LYS A 197 -9.16 32.04 50.19
C LYS A 197 -10.06 31.80 51.41
N LYS A 198 -10.52 30.55 51.65
CA LYS A 198 -11.33 30.22 52.81
C LYS A 198 -10.53 30.20 54.12
N ASP A 199 -9.29 29.72 54.11
CA ASP A 199 -8.44 29.72 55.32
C ASP A 199 -8.01 31.14 55.73
N LYS A 200 -8.11 32.13 54.84
CA LYS A 200 -7.95 33.54 55.20
C LYS A 200 -9.23 34.19 55.77
N ALA A 201 -10.36 33.49 55.80
CA ALA A 201 -11.65 34.07 56.16
C ALA A 201 -12.20 33.65 57.53
N GLN A 202 -11.48 32.90 58.37
CA GLN A 202 -11.83 32.63 59.78
C GLN A 202 -10.61 32.07 60.55
N PRO A 203 -10.35 32.39 61.84
CA PRO A 203 -11.13 33.22 62.78
C PRO A 203 -10.30 34.33 63.49
N GLN A 204 -10.80 35.55 63.49
CA GLN A 204 -10.57 36.48 64.61
C GLN A 204 -11.95 36.94 65.06
N GLY A 205 -12.51 36.23 66.04
CA GLY A 205 -13.58 36.76 66.84
C GLY A 205 -12.95 37.67 67.90
N GLU A 206 -13.26 38.95 67.86
CA GLU A 206 -13.82 39.63 69.03
C GLU A 206 -14.58 40.87 68.55
N VAL A 207 -15.74 41.05 69.18
CA VAL A 207 -16.89 41.86 68.76
C VAL A 207 -16.69 43.31 69.17
N ILE A 208 -16.87 44.26 68.26
CA ILE A 208 -17.45 45.58 68.60
C ILE A 208 -18.25 46.13 67.39
N GLU A 209 -19.57 46.20 67.60
CA GLU A 209 -20.61 47.05 67.00
C GLU A 209 -20.14 48.48 66.64
N GLU A 210 -20.71 49.29 65.74
CA GLU A 210 -21.88 49.32 64.86
C GLU A 210 -21.73 50.61 64.00
N VAL A 211 -22.61 50.80 62.99
CA VAL A 211 -23.04 52.08 62.36
C VAL A 211 -22.42 52.48 61.01
N THR A 212 -22.97 51.85 59.97
CA THR A 212 -23.67 52.42 58.77
C THR A 212 -23.17 53.67 58.02
N GLY A 213 -23.10 53.50 56.68
CA GLY A 213 -23.09 54.54 55.63
C GLY A 213 -22.44 54.01 54.35
N ALA A 214 -23.14 53.27 53.45
CA ALA A 214 -23.89 53.79 52.29
C ALA A 214 -23.08 54.81 51.44
N THR A 215 -22.87 54.74 50.12
CA THR A 215 -23.37 53.93 48.99
C THR A 215 -22.54 54.33 47.75
N THR A 216 -21.92 53.36 47.10
CA THR A 216 -21.96 53.01 45.65
C THR A 216 -21.76 54.06 44.53
N THR A 217 -20.91 53.73 43.54
CA THR A 217 -21.16 53.58 42.07
C THR A 217 -19.84 53.62 41.26
N THR A 218 -19.31 52.50 40.76
CA THR A 218 -19.52 51.80 39.45
C THR A 218 -18.99 52.49 38.18
N GLY A 219 -18.04 51.81 37.51
CA GLY A 219 -17.63 51.96 36.11
C GLY A 219 -16.40 51.07 35.84
N ALA A 220 -16.53 49.82 35.39
CA ALA A 220 -16.86 49.30 34.06
C ALA A 220 -15.70 49.32 33.03
N ALA A 221 -15.24 48.09 32.71
CA ALA A 221 -14.73 47.58 31.42
C ALA A 221 -13.42 48.12 30.79
N SER A 222 -12.44 47.22 30.65
CA SER A 222 -11.66 47.05 29.40
C SER A 222 -10.94 45.71 29.41
N ALA A 223 -11.36 44.80 28.53
CA ALA A 223 -10.69 43.53 28.24
C ALA A 223 -9.81 43.71 27.00
N THR A 224 -8.49 43.53 27.13
CA THR A 224 -7.56 43.56 25.99
C THR A 224 -6.92 42.17 25.83
N LYS A 225 -7.42 41.39 24.88
CA LYS A 225 -6.81 40.13 24.42
C LYS A 225 -5.54 40.46 23.60
N GLY A 226 -4.37 40.32 24.21
CA GLY A 226 -3.09 40.35 23.52
C GLY A 226 -2.61 38.93 23.20
N GLN A 227 -2.90 38.42 22.01
CA GLN A 227 -2.27 37.20 21.47
C GLN A 227 -0.80 37.49 21.13
N LYS A 228 0.14 37.05 21.97
CA LYS A 228 1.57 36.96 21.60
C LYS A 228 1.86 35.58 21.00
N LYS A 229 2.03 35.54 19.68
CA LYS A 229 2.66 34.42 18.94
C LYS A 229 4.09 34.23 19.46
N THR A 230 4.36 33.12 20.14
CA THR A 230 5.73 32.69 20.45
C THR A 230 6.18 31.62 19.46
N THR A 231 6.88 32.07 18.42
CA THR A 231 7.70 31.25 17.53
C THR A 231 8.88 30.69 18.33
N LYS A 232 8.86 29.40 18.68
CA LYS A 232 10.02 28.74 19.32
C LYS A 232 10.82 27.96 18.27
N LYS A 233 12.07 28.42 18.16
CA LYS A 233 13.15 28.04 17.25
C LYS A 233 13.41 26.52 17.16
N ARG A 234 13.67 26.09 15.92
CA ARG A 234 14.41 24.90 15.50
C ARG A 234 15.65 24.68 16.38
N LYS A 235 15.81 23.46 16.89
CA LYS A 235 17.10 22.93 17.33
C LYS A 235 17.83 22.39 16.10
N SER A 236 19.10 22.79 16.01
CA SER A 236 20.14 22.17 15.20
C SER A 236 20.28 20.69 15.52
#